data_AF-A0A3N5HVG0-F1
#
_entry.id   AF-A0A3N5HVG0-F1
#
_cell.length_a   1.000
_cell.length_b   1.000
_cell.length_c   1.000
_cell.angle_alpha   90.00
_cell.angle_beta   90.00
_cell.angle_gamma   90.00
#
_symmetry.space_group_name_H-M   'P 1'
#
loop_
_entity.id
_entity.type
_entity.pdbx_description
1 polymer ?
#
loop_
_entity_poly.entity_id
_entity_poly.type
_entity_poly.pdbx_seq_one_letter_code
_entity_poly.pdbx_strand_id
1 'polypeptide(L)'
;MRKTMLFVIAGVLGCGGSSGPGSNGGTNRAPVAVPTATTLAVVMGQSTELQAQASDPDGDALTYSWSQTAPTSPQGTFSSATSGSPTWTAPTVGATTAFTLAVTVSDGKGGSSTADLTVYAKTSADPSFLAEVSRILARVCGDCHGGISPAAQLSLEPSRSYGDLVNVPAVASCRGELRVTPGDPDHSVLIGKMSGASCGQRMPPADPTYYDRAADEFALVSTWIQNGAPRN
;
A
#
# COMPACT_ATOMS: atom_id res chain seq x y z
N MET A 1 -19.02 -10.84 25.79
CA MET A 1 -19.70 -10.62 27.08
C MET A 1 -18.71 -10.91 28.21
N ARG A 2 -18.06 -9.89 28.78
CA ARG A 2 -17.23 -10.05 29.98
C ARG A 2 -17.75 -9.13 31.07
N LYS A 3 -18.25 -9.81 32.09
CA LYS A 3 -18.72 -9.43 33.43
C LYS A 3 -18.32 -8.04 33.93
N THR A 4 -19.36 -7.23 34.09
CA THR A 4 -19.48 -6.17 35.08
C THR A 4 -19.32 -6.76 36.48
N MET A 5 -18.50 -6.12 37.32
CA MET A 5 -18.57 -6.29 38.78
C MET A 5 -18.67 -4.91 39.41
N LEU A 6 -19.76 -4.72 40.14
CA LEU A 6 -20.23 -3.51 40.78
C LEU A 6 -19.72 -3.48 42.23
N PHE A 7 -19.28 -2.33 42.74
CA PHE A 7 -19.30 -2.06 44.18
C PHE A 7 -19.87 -0.66 44.43
N VAL A 8 -20.86 -0.64 45.33
CA VAL A 8 -21.68 0.49 45.78
C VAL A 8 -21.12 0.99 47.11
N ILE A 9 -20.99 2.31 47.31
CA ILE A 9 -21.09 2.95 48.62
C ILE A 9 -21.88 4.27 48.50
N ALA A 10 -22.72 4.50 49.51
CA ALA A 10 -23.79 5.46 49.61
C ALA A 10 -23.37 6.90 49.98
N GLY A 11 -24.10 7.86 49.41
CA GLY A 11 -24.81 8.95 50.12
C GLY A 11 -24.03 9.99 50.93
N VAL A 12 -23.94 11.22 50.39
CA VAL A 12 -24.10 12.46 51.15
C VAL A 12 -24.89 13.46 50.28
N LEU A 13 -26.03 13.95 50.78
CA LEU A 13 -26.69 15.14 50.26
C LEU A 13 -25.87 16.37 50.66
N GLY A 14 -25.30 17.07 49.68
CA GLY A 14 -24.72 18.40 49.83
C GLY A 14 -25.27 19.33 48.76
N CYS A 15 -25.89 20.44 49.17
CA CYS A 15 -26.42 21.48 48.31
C CYS A 15 -25.33 22.50 47.95
N GLY A 16 -25.26 22.91 46.68
CA GLY A 16 -24.71 24.21 46.25
C GLY A 16 -23.21 24.28 45.96
N GLY A 17 -22.86 24.50 44.68
CA GLY A 17 -21.52 24.90 44.27
C GLY A 17 -21.26 24.78 42.77
N SER A 18 -21.62 25.81 41.99
CA SER A 18 -21.20 25.97 40.59
C SER A 18 -19.67 25.94 40.49
N SER A 19 -19.11 24.87 39.93
CA SER A 19 -17.69 24.76 39.59
C SER A 19 -17.58 24.73 38.06
N GLY A 20 -16.84 25.71 37.52
CA GLY A 20 -16.59 25.87 36.09
C GLY A 20 -15.87 24.67 35.46
N PRO A 21 -15.58 24.70 34.14
CA PRO A 21 -14.86 23.62 33.49
C PRO A 21 -13.52 23.44 34.20
N GLY A 22 -13.36 22.29 34.87
CA GLY A 22 -12.20 21.97 35.66
C GLY A 22 -10.96 21.95 34.78
N SER A 23 -10.12 22.96 34.92
CA SER A 23 -8.70 22.82 34.68
C SER A 23 -8.18 21.82 35.71
N ASN A 24 -8.19 20.55 35.36
CA ASN A 24 -7.66 19.50 36.21
C ASN A 24 -6.17 19.80 36.35
N GLY A 25 -5.70 20.08 37.57
CA GLY A 25 -4.29 20.38 37.89
C GLY A 25 -3.35 19.17 37.75
N GLY A 26 -3.59 18.32 36.75
CA GLY A 26 -2.67 17.28 36.32
C GLY A 26 -1.58 17.88 35.44
N THR A 27 -0.37 17.34 35.54
CA THR A 27 0.72 17.65 34.61
C THR A 27 0.32 17.28 33.18
N ASN A 28 0.49 18.20 32.23
CA ASN A 28 0.27 17.97 30.80
C ASN A 28 0.99 16.70 30.32
N ARG A 29 0.30 15.84 29.57
CA ARG A 29 0.84 14.59 29.03
C ARG A 29 1.01 14.74 27.53
N ALA A 30 2.17 14.32 27.02
CA ALA A 30 2.45 14.41 25.60
C ALA A 30 1.47 13.58 24.75
N PRO A 31 1.15 14.03 23.53
CA PRO A 31 0.33 13.27 22.61
C PRO A 31 1.06 12.03 22.11
N VAL A 32 0.30 11.06 21.60
CA VAL A 32 0.81 9.88 20.90
C VAL A 32 0.50 10.02 19.41
N ALA A 33 1.42 9.61 18.53
CA ALA A 33 1.24 9.62 17.09
C ALA A 33 1.75 8.34 16.44
N VAL A 34 0.98 7.79 15.49
CA VAL A 34 1.37 6.65 14.65
C VAL A 34 1.14 7.02 13.18
N PRO A 35 2.21 7.26 12.40
CA PRO A 35 2.09 7.56 10.98
C PRO A 35 1.79 6.29 10.18
N THR A 36 0.95 6.43 9.15
CA THR A 36 0.60 5.38 8.19
C THR A 36 0.54 5.95 6.77
N ALA A 37 0.58 5.08 5.76
CA ALA A 37 0.38 5.43 4.36
C ALA A 37 -0.55 4.44 3.68
N THR A 38 -1.29 4.90 2.67
CA THR A 38 -2.12 4.04 1.81
C THR A 38 -1.28 3.02 1.05
N THR A 39 -0.09 3.40 0.60
CA THR A 39 0.93 2.47 0.08
C THR A 39 2.32 2.87 0.57
N LEU A 40 3.15 1.88 0.89
CA LEU A 40 4.54 2.10 1.25
C LEU A 40 5.46 2.15 0.02
N ALA A 41 4.96 1.86 -1.17
CA ALA A 41 5.75 1.77 -2.38
C ALA A 41 5.16 2.69 -3.46
N VAL A 42 5.91 3.71 -3.86
CA VAL A 42 5.43 4.84 -4.67
C VAL A 42 6.36 5.03 -5.87
N VAL A 43 5.83 5.00 -7.09
CA VAL A 43 6.63 5.31 -8.28
C VAL A 43 7.01 6.78 -8.27
N MET A 44 8.24 7.13 -8.66
CA MET A 44 8.70 8.51 -8.77
C MET A 44 7.69 9.40 -9.51
N GLY A 45 7.44 10.60 -8.97
CA GLY A 45 6.44 11.54 -9.47
C GLY A 45 4.99 11.20 -9.12
N GLN A 46 4.70 10.01 -8.58
CA GLN A 46 3.39 9.66 -8.00
C GLN A 46 3.36 9.98 -6.49
N SER A 47 2.17 9.92 -5.91
CA SER A 47 1.95 10.25 -4.49
C SER A 47 1.27 9.12 -3.72
N THR A 48 1.52 9.07 -2.41
CA THR A 48 0.71 8.30 -1.45
C THR A 48 0.08 9.26 -0.45
N GLU A 49 -1.13 8.94 0.00
CA GLU A 49 -1.73 9.59 1.17
C GLU A 49 -1.06 9.07 2.44
N LEU A 50 -0.75 10.00 3.35
CA LEU A 50 -0.24 9.75 4.69
C LEU A 50 -1.32 10.08 5.71
N GLN A 51 -1.29 9.45 6.88
CA GLN A 51 -2.11 9.81 8.02
C GLN A 51 -1.33 9.70 9.33
N ALA A 52 -1.40 10.72 10.18
CA ALA A 52 -0.93 10.67 11.55
C ALA A 52 -2.10 10.30 12.48
N GLN A 53 -2.19 9.03 12.87
CA GLN A 53 -3.16 8.60 13.87
C GLN A 53 -2.68 9.11 15.23
N ALA A 54 -3.22 10.25 15.67
CA ALA A 54 -2.77 10.93 16.87
C ALA A 54 -3.89 11.11 17.89
N SER A 55 -3.51 11.07 19.17
CA SER A 55 -4.42 11.30 20.29
C SER A 55 -3.70 11.99 21.43
N ASP A 56 -4.40 12.94 22.06
CA ASP A 56 -3.94 13.61 23.26
C ASP A 56 -4.66 13.06 24.51
N PRO A 57 -3.94 12.64 25.57
CA PRO A 57 -4.56 12.13 26.78
C PRO A 57 -5.37 13.17 27.58
N ASP A 58 -5.07 14.45 27.42
CA ASP A 58 -5.71 15.58 28.11
C ASP A 58 -6.81 16.23 27.24
N GLY A 59 -6.91 15.83 25.98
CA GLY A 59 -7.93 16.29 25.03
C GLY A 59 -7.55 17.61 24.34
N ASP A 60 -6.27 17.99 24.38
CA ASP A 60 -5.77 19.20 23.76
C ASP A 60 -5.79 19.14 22.23
N ALA A 61 -5.89 20.31 21.60
CA ALA A 61 -5.87 20.43 20.14
C ALA A 61 -4.47 20.14 19.59
N LEU A 62 -4.39 19.28 18.57
CA LEU A 62 -3.13 18.82 18.01
C LEU A 62 -2.71 19.59 16.76
N THR A 63 -1.40 19.84 16.66
CA THR A 63 -0.73 20.38 15.48
C THR A 63 0.28 19.39 14.92
N TYR A 64 0.49 19.41 13.61
CA TYR A 64 1.31 18.42 12.90
C TYR A 64 2.47 19.10 12.18
N SER A 65 3.60 18.40 12.08
CA SER A 65 4.74 18.80 11.27
C SER A 65 5.40 17.56 10.66
N TRP A 66 5.28 17.43 9.34
CA TRP A 66 5.90 16.38 8.55
C TRP A 66 7.24 16.83 7.98
N SER A 67 8.21 15.92 7.95
CA SER A 67 9.52 16.14 7.33
C SER A 67 10.06 14.85 6.73
N GLN A 68 10.97 14.95 5.77
CA GLN A 68 11.78 13.83 5.30
C GLN A 68 13.13 13.90 6.02
N THR A 69 13.45 12.88 6.82
CA THR A 69 14.69 12.82 7.61
C THR A 69 15.80 12.07 6.89
N ALA A 70 15.46 11.14 6.00
CA ALA A 70 16.42 10.42 5.15
C ALA A 70 15.79 9.97 3.81
N PRO A 71 16.57 9.89 2.72
CA PRO A 71 17.86 10.56 2.54
C PRO A 71 17.70 12.09 2.57
N THR A 72 18.79 12.84 2.69
CA THR A 72 18.74 14.33 2.63
C THR A 72 18.51 14.85 1.21
N SER A 73 18.85 14.05 0.21
CA SER A 73 18.59 14.27 -1.22
C SER A 73 18.53 12.92 -1.96
N PRO A 74 17.66 12.75 -2.96
CA PRO A 74 16.62 13.70 -3.40
C PRO A 74 15.50 13.86 -2.35
N GLN A 75 14.72 14.93 -2.42
CA GLN A 75 13.59 15.18 -1.51
C GLN A 75 12.26 14.97 -2.20
N GLY A 76 11.36 14.20 -1.57
CA GLY A 76 9.95 14.19 -1.93
C GLY A 76 9.24 15.45 -1.44
N THR A 77 7.98 15.63 -1.85
CA THR A 77 7.20 16.82 -1.51
C THR A 77 5.90 16.46 -0.80
N PHE A 78 5.56 17.21 0.25
CA PHE A 78 4.29 17.09 0.95
C PHE A 78 3.30 18.11 0.39
N SER A 79 2.04 17.73 0.19
CA SER A 79 0.99 18.69 -0.21
C SER A 79 0.70 19.74 0.86
N SER A 80 0.82 19.35 2.14
CA SER A 80 0.86 20.25 3.28
C SER A 80 1.61 19.58 4.43
N ALA A 81 2.82 20.06 4.74
CA ALA A 81 3.62 19.49 5.83
C ALA A 81 2.99 19.71 7.23
N THR A 82 1.90 20.47 7.35
CA THR A 82 1.22 20.73 8.64
C THR A 82 -0.16 20.07 8.77
N SER A 83 -0.58 19.30 7.76
CA SER A 83 -1.82 18.53 7.81
C SER A 83 -1.66 17.23 8.61
N GLY A 84 -2.73 16.76 9.25
CA GLY A 84 -2.79 15.41 9.84
C GLY A 84 -2.85 14.29 8.79
N SER A 85 -3.28 14.61 7.56
CA SER A 85 -3.39 13.67 6.45
C SER A 85 -2.91 14.27 5.11
N PRO A 86 -1.60 14.55 4.94
CA PRO A 86 -1.08 15.05 3.68
C PRO A 86 -0.88 13.94 2.65
N THR A 87 -0.58 14.33 1.43
CA THR A 87 0.00 13.43 0.42
C THR A 87 1.50 13.68 0.33
N TRP A 88 2.29 12.61 0.19
CA TRP A 88 3.71 12.69 -0.12
C TRP A 88 3.97 12.20 -1.53
N THR A 89 4.64 13.03 -2.34
CA THR A 89 5.02 12.75 -3.72
C THR A 89 6.47 12.30 -3.77
N ALA A 90 6.71 11.13 -4.36
CA ALA A 90 8.04 10.55 -4.47
C ALA A 90 8.93 11.35 -5.44
N PRO A 91 10.20 11.60 -5.09
CA PRO A 91 11.13 12.25 -6.00
C PRO A 91 11.60 11.30 -7.11
N THR A 92 12.28 11.87 -8.11
CA THR A 92 13.05 11.10 -9.09
C THR A 92 14.16 10.31 -8.42
N VAL A 93 14.20 9.01 -8.66
CA VAL A 93 15.23 8.09 -8.16
C VAL A 93 15.75 7.22 -9.29
N GLY A 94 17.03 6.84 -9.22
CA GLY A 94 17.67 5.96 -10.22
C GLY A 94 17.54 4.46 -9.91
N ALA A 95 17.08 4.12 -8.70
CA ALA A 95 16.79 2.76 -8.23
C ALA A 95 15.76 2.85 -7.10
N THR A 96 15.12 1.73 -6.73
CA THR A 96 14.25 1.68 -5.56
C THR A 96 15.00 2.14 -4.31
N THR A 97 14.49 3.21 -3.69
CA THR A 97 15.17 3.91 -2.60
C THR A 97 14.21 4.08 -1.44
N ALA A 98 14.67 3.79 -0.22
CA ALA A 98 13.89 4.01 1.01
C ALA A 98 13.97 5.48 1.45
N PHE A 99 12.86 6.02 1.92
CA PHE A 99 12.68 7.37 2.44
C PHE A 99 12.08 7.27 3.83
N THR A 100 12.72 7.90 4.82
CA THR A 100 12.20 8.04 6.18
C THR A 100 11.50 9.38 6.29
N LEU A 101 10.18 9.32 6.52
CA LEU A 101 9.34 10.48 6.79
C LEU A 101 9.05 10.51 8.30
N ALA A 102 9.16 11.67 8.92
CA ALA A 102 8.85 11.86 10.33
C ALA A 102 7.65 12.79 10.48
N VAL A 103 6.71 12.44 11.35
CA VAL A 103 5.67 13.36 11.83
C VAL A 103 5.94 13.72 13.29
N THR A 104 5.93 15.01 13.58
CA THR A 104 5.91 15.53 14.95
C THR A 104 4.52 16.07 15.24
N VAL A 105 3.94 15.65 16.37
CA VAL A 105 2.63 16.09 16.85
C VAL A 105 2.82 16.84 18.17
N SER A 106 2.22 18.02 18.28
CA SER A 106 2.32 18.88 19.46
C SER A 106 0.94 19.31 19.95
N ASP A 107 0.77 19.33 21.26
CA ASP A 107 -0.44 19.76 21.97
C ASP A 107 -0.52 21.29 22.21
N GLY A 108 0.57 22.02 21.91
CA GLY A 108 0.68 23.46 22.19
C GLY A 108 0.70 23.82 23.69
N LYS A 109 0.75 22.84 24.58
CA LYS A 109 0.84 22.93 26.05
C LYS A 109 2.19 22.45 26.59
N GLY A 110 3.08 22.02 25.71
CA GLY A 110 4.47 21.66 26.02
C GLY A 110 4.74 20.16 25.87
N GLY A 111 3.75 19.36 25.49
CA GLY A 111 3.92 17.97 25.11
C GLY A 111 4.05 17.81 23.59
N SER A 112 4.95 16.92 23.18
CA SER A 112 5.08 16.53 21.78
C SER A 112 5.56 15.09 21.66
N SER A 113 5.29 14.49 20.50
CA SER A 113 5.86 13.20 20.09
C SER A 113 6.27 13.23 18.63
N THR A 114 7.29 12.46 18.29
CA THR A 114 7.77 12.27 16.92
C THR A 114 7.77 10.78 16.59
N ALA A 115 7.31 10.43 15.39
CA ALA A 115 7.29 9.06 14.91
C ALA A 115 7.66 9.00 13.42
N ASP A 116 8.35 7.92 13.05
CA ASP A 116 8.87 7.71 11.70
C ASP A 116 8.01 6.73 10.89
N LEU A 117 8.01 6.91 9.57
CA LEU A 117 7.41 6.05 8.57
C LEU A 117 8.37 5.89 7.40
N THR A 118 8.71 4.65 7.05
CA THR A 118 9.50 4.37 5.86
C THR A 118 8.60 4.10 4.66
N VAL A 119 8.82 4.85 3.58
CA VAL A 119 8.23 4.62 2.25
C VAL A 119 9.34 4.37 1.24
N TYR A 120 9.03 3.73 0.11
CA TYR A 120 9.98 3.37 -0.93
C TYR A 120 9.59 4.10 -2.21
N ALA A 121 10.46 4.98 -2.71
CA ALA A 121 10.31 5.52 -4.06
C ALA A 121 10.88 4.52 -5.05
N LYS A 122 10.12 4.24 -6.11
CA LYS A 122 10.53 3.35 -7.19
C LYS A 122 10.84 4.16 -8.45
N THR A 123 11.62 3.58 -9.35
CA THR A 123 11.91 4.23 -10.63
C THR A 123 10.69 4.20 -11.54
N SER A 124 10.67 5.02 -12.59
CA SER A 124 9.69 4.85 -13.67
C SER A 124 9.96 3.62 -14.54
N ALA A 125 11.05 2.89 -14.30
CA ALA A 125 11.33 1.59 -14.90
C ALA A 125 10.66 0.43 -14.13
N ASP A 126 10.02 0.72 -13.00
CA ASP A 126 9.17 -0.26 -12.33
C ASP A 126 7.91 -0.50 -13.16
N PRO A 127 7.61 -1.75 -13.52
CA PRO A 127 6.51 -2.06 -14.42
C PRO A 127 5.16 -1.53 -13.93
N SER A 128 4.50 -0.72 -14.73
CA SER A 128 3.10 -0.32 -14.52
C SER A 128 2.15 -1.37 -15.07
N PHE A 129 1.14 -1.72 -14.26
CA PHE A 129 0.12 -2.65 -14.74
C PHE A 129 -0.67 -2.06 -15.93
N LEU A 130 -1.16 -0.83 -15.78
CA LEU A 130 -2.04 -0.20 -16.78
C LEU A 130 -1.29 0.23 -18.03
N ALA A 131 -0.04 0.68 -17.90
CA ALA A 131 0.74 1.18 -19.03
C ALA A 131 1.49 0.08 -19.79
N GLU A 132 1.91 -1.00 -19.12
CA GLU A 132 2.86 -1.98 -19.69
C GLU A 132 2.33 -3.42 -19.60
N VAL A 133 2.12 -3.94 -18.40
CA VAL A 133 1.77 -5.38 -18.20
C VAL A 133 0.48 -5.74 -18.91
N SER A 134 -0.59 -4.95 -18.70
CA SER A 134 -1.90 -5.21 -19.33
C SER A 134 -1.83 -5.15 -20.85
N ARG A 135 -0.95 -4.34 -21.43
CA ARG A 135 -0.76 -4.27 -22.88
C ARG A 135 -0.05 -5.49 -23.42
N ILE A 136 0.99 -5.97 -22.73
CA ILE A 136 1.68 -7.22 -23.08
C ILE A 136 0.68 -8.38 -23.02
N LEU A 137 -0.07 -8.50 -21.93
CA LEU A 137 -1.04 -9.57 -21.75
C LEU A 137 -2.16 -9.52 -22.79
N ALA A 138 -2.71 -8.33 -23.07
CA ALA A 138 -3.74 -8.17 -24.10
C ALA A 138 -3.20 -8.51 -25.49
N ARG A 139 -1.99 -8.06 -25.83
CA ARG A 139 -1.38 -8.28 -27.15
C ARG A 139 -0.96 -9.73 -27.39
N VAL A 140 -0.42 -10.40 -26.39
CA VAL A 140 0.16 -11.76 -26.53
C VAL A 140 -0.88 -12.85 -26.24
N CYS A 141 -1.78 -12.60 -25.29
CA CYS A 141 -2.69 -13.61 -24.77
C CYS A 141 -4.16 -13.28 -25.02
N GLY A 142 -4.50 -12.04 -25.39
CA GLY A 142 -5.87 -11.55 -25.52
C GLY A 142 -6.68 -12.23 -26.62
N ASP A 143 -6.05 -12.72 -27.68
CA ASP A 143 -6.76 -13.42 -28.77
C ASP A 143 -7.46 -14.70 -28.28
N CYS A 144 -6.91 -15.38 -27.28
CA CYS A 144 -7.48 -16.61 -26.70
C CYS A 144 -8.10 -16.40 -25.30
N HIS A 145 -7.65 -15.39 -24.57
CA HIS A 145 -8.13 -15.02 -23.23
C HIS A 145 -8.90 -13.69 -23.25
N GLY A 146 -9.59 -13.38 -24.33
CA GLY A 146 -10.41 -12.17 -24.48
C GLY A 146 -11.76 -12.46 -25.13
N GLY A 147 -12.62 -11.45 -25.21
CA GLY A 147 -13.90 -11.55 -25.91
C GLY A 147 -14.98 -12.41 -25.23
N ILE A 148 -15.85 -13.03 -26.03
CA ILE A 148 -17.16 -13.59 -25.60
C ILE A 148 -17.04 -15.01 -25.00
N SER A 149 -15.86 -15.63 -25.04
CA SER A 149 -15.62 -16.93 -24.41
C SER A 149 -14.16 -17.07 -23.98
N PRO A 150 -13.72 -16.33 -22.95
CA PRO A 150 -12.34 -16.37 -22.51
C PRO A 150 -11.99 -17.77 -21.99
N ALA A 151 -10.89 -18.33 -22.49
CA ALA A 151 -10.37 -19.58 -21.97
C ALA A 151 -10.12 -19.46 -20.45
N ALA A 152 -10.50 -20.50 -19.70
CA ALA A 152 -10.31 -20.60 -18.25
C ALA A 152 -10.98 -19.50 -17.40
N GLN A 153 -12.06 -18.85 -17.89
CA GLN A 153 -12.73 -17.76 -17.17
C GLN A 153 -11.75 -16.62 -16.81
N LEU A 154 -10.90 -16.25 -17.76
CA LEU A 154 -9.87 -15.22 -17.60
C LEU A 154 -9.98 -14.24 -18.77
N SER A 155 -10.45 -13.02 -18.52
CA SER A 155 -10.35 -11.94 -19.50
C SER A 155 -9.06 -11.16 -19.28
N LEU A 156 -8.18 -11.16 -20.28
CA LEU A 156 -6.97 -10.35 -20.32
C LEU A 156 -7.18 -9.00 -21.02
N GLU A 157 -8.44 -8.58 -21.19
CA GLU A 157 -8.77 -7.22 -21.61
C GLU A 157 -8.29 -6.20 -20.56
N PRO A 158 -7.81 -5.00 -20.95
CA PRO A 158 -7.22 -4.03 -20.03
C PRO A 158 -8.12 -3.66 -18.83
N SER A 159 -9.44 -3.70 -19.01
CA SER A 159 -10.41 -3.33 -17.97
C SER A 159 -10.70 -4.43 -16.94
N ARG A 160 -10.47 -5.70 -17.27
CA ARG A 160 -10.79 -6.86 -16.41
C ARG A 160 -9.57 -7.62 -15.90
N SER A 161 -8.49 -7.62 -16.69
CA SER A 161 -7.28 -8.42 -16.48
C SER A 161 -6.76 -8.38 -15.04
N TYR A 162 -6.67 -7.22 -14.40
CA TYR A 162 -6.18 -7.15 -13.02
C TYR A 162 -7.03 -7.98 -12.06
N GLY A 163 -8.34 -7.79 -12.11
CA GLY A 163 -9.29 -8.44 -11.20
C GLY A 163 -9.44 -9.95 -11.45
N ASP A 164 -9.12 -10.41 -12.65
CA ASP A 164 -9.10 -11.83 -13.01
C ASP A 164 -7.74 -12.50 -12.75
N LEU A 165 -6.68 -11.74 -12.45
CA LEU A 165 -5.32 -12.26 -12.25
C LEU A 165 -4.89 -12.23 -10.79
N VAL A 166 -4.95 -11.06 -10.16
CA VAL A 166 -4.28 -10.81 -8.89
C VAL A 166 -5.09 -11.37 -7.73
N ASN A 167 -4.49 -12.29 -6.95
CA ASN A 167 -5.16 -13.01 -5.87
C ASN A 167 -6.35 -13.87 -6.32
N VAL A 168 -6.39 -14.27 -7.58
CA VAL A 168 -7.47 -15.14 -8.12
C VAL A 168 -6.99 -16.58 -8.19
N PRO A 169 -7.75 -17.55 -7.64
CA PRO A 169 -7.42 -18.96 -7.77
C PRO A 169 -7.32 -19.41 -9.24
N ALA A 170 -6.27 -20.16 -9.54
CA ALA A 170 -6.14 -20.81 -10.84
C ALA A 170 -7.11 -22.02 -10.94
N VAL A 171 -7.46 -22.36 -12.17
CA VAL A 171 -8.43 -23.42 -12.49
C VAL A 171 -7.75 -24.54 -13.28
N ALA A 172 -8.51 -25.60 -13.58
CA ALA A 172 -8.07 -26.75 -14.36
C ALA A 172 -6.80 -27.40 -13.76
N SER A 173 -5.77 -27.64 -14.59
CA SER A 173 -4.53 -28.31 -14.19
C SER A 173 -3.71 -27.56 -13.15
N CYS A 174 -4.05 -26.29 -12.87
CA CYS A 174 -3.35 -25.40 -11.95
C CYS A 174 -4.11 -25.16 -10.65
N ARG A 175 -5.12 -25.99 -10.35
CA ARG A 175 -5.95 -25.82 -9.16
C ARG A 175 -5.10 -25.96 -7.89
N GLY A 176 -5.20 -24.98 -7.00
CA GLY A 176 -4.47 -24.94 -5.72
C GLY A 176 -3.46 -23.80 -5.64
N GLU A 177 -3.13 -23.16 -6.76
CA GLU A 177 -2.28 -21.98 -6.84
C GLU A 177 -3.08 -20.73 -7.22
N LEU A 178 -2.48 -19.55 -7.06
CA LEU A 178 -3.05 -18.29 -7.56
C LEU A 178 -2.53 -17.99 -8.96
N ARG A 179 -3.37 -17.36 -9.79
CA ARG A 179 -3.00 -16.87 -11.12
C ARG A 179 -1.82 -15.91 -11.03
N VAL A 180 -1.88 -14.96 -10.10
CA VAL A 180 -0.78 -14.11 -9.65
C VAL A 180 -0.78 -14.05 -8.12
N THR A 181 0.35 -14.40 -7.52
CA THR A 181 0.67 -14.25 -6.09
C THR A 181 1.53 -13.00 -5.91
N PRO A 182 0.98 -11.88 -5.40
CA PRO A 182 1.76 -10.65 -5.19
C PRO A 182 3.02 -10.87 -4.36
N GLY A 183 4.17 -10.41 -4.86
CA GLY A 183 5.46 -10.53 -4.21
C GLY A 183 6.17 -11.87 -4.43
N ASP A 184 5.53 -12.83 -5.11
CA ASP A 184 6.05 -14.19 -5.30
C ASP A 184 5.85 -14.66 -6.76
N PRO A 185 6.81 -14.32 -7.66
CA PRO A 185 6.74 -14.73 -9.06
C PRO A 185 6.89 -16.25 -9.24
N ASP A 186 7.65 -16.93 -8.38
CA ASP A 186 7.93 -18.37 -8.50
C ASP A 186 6.68 -19.22 -8.22
N HIS A 187 5.79 -18.76 -7.32
CA HIS A 187 4.49 -19.38 -7.04
C HIS A 187 3.32 -18.67 -7.75
N SER A 188 3.58 -17.98 -8.87
CA SER A 188 2.55 -17.38 -9.71
C SER A 188 2.34 -18.20 -10.99
N VAL A 189 1.13 -18.75 -11.18
CA VAL A 189 0.80 -19.58 -12.36
C VAL A 189 1.05 -18.84 -13.68
N LEU A 190 0.88 -17.51 -13.71
CA LEU A 190 1.19 -16.69 -14.88
C LEU A 190 2.66 -16.87 -15.34
N ILE A 191 3.63 -16.73 -14.42
CA ILE A 191 5.05 -16.88 -14.70
C ILE A 191 5.37 -18.31 -15.11
N GLY A 192 4.82 -19.28 -14.37
CA GLY A 192 4.98 -20.69 -14.69
C GLY A 192 4.46 -21.09 -16.07
N LYS A 193 3.34 -20.49 -16.53
CA LYS A 193 2.82 -20.71 -17.89
C LYS A 193 3.66 -20.01 -18.95
N MET A 194 4.18 -18.81 -18.70
CA MET A 194 5.06 -18.08 -19.63
C MET A 194 6.41 -18.80 -19.82
N SER A 195 6.96 -19.37 -18.74
CA SER A 195 8.24 -20.12 -18.77
C SER A 195 8.07 -21.59 -19.17
N GLY A 196 6.86 -22.14 -19.06
CA GLY A 196 6.59 -23.58 -19.24
C GLY A 196 6.99 -24.44 -18.05
N ALA A 197 7.34 -23.83 -16.91
CA ALA A 197 7.72 -24.52 -15.67
C ALA A 197 6.51 -24.97 -14.83
N SER A 198 5.29 -24.61 -15.21
CA SER A 198 4.08 -24.90 -14.45
C SER A 198 3.09 -25.78 -15.22
N CYS A 199 1.96 -26.04 -14.58
CA CYS A 199 0.85 -26.87 -15.02
C CYS A 199 0.29 -26.49 -16.41
N GLY A 200 0.00 -27.52 -17.20
CA GLY A 200 -0.61 -27.39 -18.53
C GLY A 200 0.40 -27.01 -19.62
N GLN A 201 -0.10 -26.50 -20.74
CA GLN A 201 0.74 -26.07 -21.85
C GLN A 201 1.41 -24.72 -21.56
N ARG A 202 2.63 -24.55 -22.05
CA ARG A 202 3.35 -23.27 -22.06
C ARG A 202 2.59 -22.25 -22.92
N MET A 203 2.55 -21.01 -22.46
CA MET A 203 1.84 -19.90 -23.09
C MET A 203 2.81 -18.88 -23.71
N PRO A 204 2.47 -18.32 -24.89
CA PRO A 204 1.30 -18.64 -25.71
C PRO A 204 1.47 -19.99 -26.44
N PRO A 205 0.41 -20.78 -26.65
CA PRO A 205 0.54 -22.14 -27.19
C PRO A 205 0.85 -22.14 -28.69
N ALA A 206 0.47 -21.06 -29.40
CA ALA A 206 0.80 -20.86 -30.81
C ALA A 206 2.29 -20.51 -31.04
N ASP A 207 2.96 -20.00 -30.01
CA ASP A 207 4.40 -19.70 -30.03
C ASP A 207 5.02 -19.94 -28.64
N PRO A 208 5.27 -21.21 -28.25
CA PRO A 208 5.72 -21.55 -26.90
C PRO A 208 7.09 -20.98 -26.51
N THR A 209 7.85 -20.43 -27.45
CA THR A 209 9.19 -19.87 -27.20
C THR A 209 9.21 -18.34 -27.26
N TYR A 210 8.03 -17.70 -27.33
CA TYR A 210 7.89 -16.25 -27.39
C TYR A 210 8.71 -15.53 -26.31
N TYR A 211 8.50 -15.90 -25.04
CA TYR A 211 9.16 -15.27 -23.89
C TYR A 211 10.65 -15.64 -23.74
N ASP A 212 11.14 -16.64 -24.46
CA ASP A 212 12.60 -16.89 -24.57
C ASP A 212 13.26 -15.81 -25.45
N ARG A 213 12.54 -15.31 -26.45
CA ARG A 213 12.99 -14.22 -27.34
C ARG A 213 12.65 -12.84 -26.79
N ALA A 214 11.52 -12.70 -26.10
CA ALA A 214 11.04 -11.48 -25.44
C ALA A 214 11.33 -11.53 -23.93
N ALA A 215 12.60 -11.73 -23.58
CA ALA A 215 13.03 -11.89 -22.20
C ALA A 215 12.82 -10.62 -21.36
N ASP A 216 12.83 -9.45 -22.00
CA ASP A 216 12.50 -8.15 -21.41
C ASP A 216 11.04 -8.07 -20.98
N GLU A 217 10.10 -8.53 -21.82
CA GLU A 217 8.68 -8.58 -21.47
C GLU A 217 8.39 -9.61 -20.37
N PHE A 218 9.06 -10.76 -20.41
CA PHE A 218 9.00 -11.74 -19.33
C PHE A 218 9.49 -11.13 -18.01
N ALA A 219 10.65 -10.47 -18.03
CA ALA A 219 11.22 -9.82 -16.87
C ALA A 219 10.33 -8.69 -16.35
N LEU A 220 9.66 -7.94 -17.24
CA LEU A 220 8.71 -6.90 -16.88
C LEU A 220 7.52 -7.47 -16.11
N VAL A 221 6.89 -8.55 -16.61
CA VAL A 221 5.77 -9.19 -15.91
C VAL A 221 6.22 -9.83 -14.58
N SER A 222 7.38 -10.50 -14.56
CA SER A 222 7.94 -11.08 -13.33
C SER A 222 8.26 -10.02 -12.28
N THR A 223 8.88 -8.91 -12.69
CA THR A 223 9.22 -7.79 -11.82
C THR A 223 7.97 -7.10 -11.29
N TRP A 224 6.93 -6.94 -12.11
CA TRP A 224 5.63 -6.44 -11.64
C TRP A 224 5.06 -7.29 -10.50
N ILE A 225 5.08 -8.62 -10.64
CA ILE A 225 4.61 -9.53 -9.60
C ILE A 225 5.50 -9.43 -8.35
N GLN A 226 6.81 -9.48 -8.52
CA GLN A 226 7.79 -9.35 -7.44
C GLN A 226 7.60 -8.06 -6.63
N ASN A 227 7.17 -6.98 -7.30
CA ASN A 227 6.89 -5.68 -6.73
C ASN A 227 5.53 -5.56 -6.01
N GLY A 228 4.84 -6.68 -5.79
CA GLY A 228 3.53 -6.74 -5.12
C GLY A 228 2.35 -6.58 -6.09
N ALA A 229 2.58 -6.75 -7.39
CA ALA A 229 1.55 -6.67 -8.43
C ALA A 229 0.63 -5.43 -8.32
N PRO A 230 1.15 -4.20 -8.18
CA PRO A 230 0.33 -3.00 -7.99
C PRO A 230 -0.55 -2.72 -9.22
N ARG A 231 -1.73 -2.13 -9.00
CA ARG A 231 -2.64 -1.63 -10.06
C ARG A 231 -2.36 -0.15 -10.36
N ASN A 232 -1.20 0.15 -10.92
CA ASN A 232 -0.72 1.50 -11.24
C ASN A 232 -0.72 1.80 -12.73
#